data_AF-A0A820BHI4-F1
#
_entry.id   AF-A0A820BHI4-F1
#
_cell.length_a   1.000
_cell.length_b   1.000
_cell.length_c   1.000
_cell.angle_alpha   90.00
_cell.angle_beta   90.00
_cell.angle_gamma   90.00
#
_symmetry.space_group_name_H-M   'P 1'
#
loop_
_entity.id
_entity.type
_entity.pdbx_description
1 polymer ?
#
loop_
_entity_poly.entity_id
_entity_poly.type
_entity_poly.pdbx_seq_one_letter_code
_entity_poly.pdbx_strand_id
1 'polypeptide(L)'
;GNIINILNCGSQTIQVGFFKNSGPFQPSFVAEKIVIIPPGATQTVSLAQGWEGRLQKLTEAPTDPTTWAEIHFNAWQDMTLV
;
A
#
# COMPACT_ATOMS: atom_id res chain seq x y z
N GLY A 1 -14.13 -4.80 9.03
CA GLY A 1 -12.99 -4.72 8.10
C GLY A 1 -12.28 -3.41 8.32
N ASN A 2 -10.97 -3.35 8.11
CA ASN A 2 -10.22 -2.12 8.25
C ASN A 2 -10.36 -1.26 7.00
N ILE A 3 -10.36 0.07 7.14
CA ILE A 3 -10.50 1.00 6.02
C ILE A 3 -9.22 1.82 5.90
N ILE A 4 -8.69 1.92 4.69
CA ILE A 4 -7.61 2.83 4.34
C ILE A 4 -8.11 3.79 3.27
N ASN A 5 -7.82 5.07 3.46
CA ASN A 5 -7.97 6.08 2.43
C ASN A 5 -6.59 6.48 1.92
N ILE A 6 -6.38 6.38 0.62
CA ILE A 6 -5.11 6.74 -0.03
C ILE A 6 -5.38 7.91 -0.97
N LEU A 7 -4.75 9.05 -0.69
CA LEU A 7 -4.82 10.24 -1.53
C LEU A 7 -3.57 10.32 -2.41
N ASN A 8 -3.76 10.47 -3.72
CA ASN A 8 -2.67 10.81 -4.62
C ASN A 8 -2.49 12.33 -4.69
N CYS A 9 -1.55 12.88 -3.92
CA CYS A 9 -1.19 14.30 -3.97
C CYS A 9 -0.27 14.66 -5.15
N GLY A 10 0.15 13.68 -5.96
CA GLY A 10 1.05 13.86 -7.09
C GLY A 10 0.35 14.34 -8.36
N SER A 11 1.14 14.66 -9.38
CA SER A 11 0.67 15.09 -10.70
C SER A 11 0.48 13.93 -11.70
N GLN A 12 0.88 12.72 -11.33
CA GLN A 12 0.80 11.53 -12.18
C GLN A 12 -0.13 10.49 -11.57
N THR A 13 -0.80 9.70 -12.39
CA THR A 13 -1.54 8.51 -11.93
C THR A 13 -0.55 7.56 -11.25
N ILE A 14 -0.94 7.02 -10.09
CA ILE A 14 -0.14 6.03 -9.38
C ILE A 14 -0.88 4.70 -9.29
N GLN A 15 -0.11 3.63 -9.17
CA GLN A 15 -0.63 2.33 -8.78
C GLN A 15 -0.12 1.99 -7.38
N VAL A 16 -0.98 1.45 -6.53
CA VAL A 16 -0.60 1.00 -5.18
C VAL A 16 -0.94 -0.47 -5.03
N GLY A 17 0.09 -1.27 -4.77
CA GLY A 17 -0.04 -2.69 -4.48
C GLY A 17 -0.18 -2.93 -2.97
N PHE A 18 -1.04 -3.87 -2.62
CA PHE A 18 -1.26 -4.34 -1.25
C PHE A 18 -0.67 -5.75 -1.12
N PHE A 19 0.37 -5.87 -0.31
CA PHE A 19 1.14 -7.10 -0.13
C PHE A 19 0.90 -7.63 1.28
N LYS A 20 -0.04 -8.56 1.41
CA LYS A 20 -0.36 -9.18 2.69
C LYS A 20 0.81 -10.06 3.16
N ASN A 21 1.04 -10.07 4.47
CA ASN A 21 2.01 -10.95 5.10
C ASN A 21 1.62 -12.43 4.93
N SER A 22 2.56 -13.25 4.45
CA SER A 22 2.44 -14.72 4.37
C SER A 22 2.99 -15.42 5.62
N GLY A 23 3.70 -14.68 6.47
CA GLY A 23 4.18 -15.07 7.79
C GLY A 23 4.48 -13.81 8.63
N PRO A 24 4.88 -13.94 9.91
CA PRO A 24 5.19 -12.79 10.76
C PRO A 24 6.24 -11.89 10.11
N PHE A 25 5.87 -10.63 9.84
CA PHE A 25 6.73 -9.61 9.21
C PHE A 25 7.28 -10.00 7.82
N GLN A 26 6.64 -10.94 7.13
CA GLN A 26 7.05 -11.43 5.81
C GLN A 26 5.97 -11.11 4.77
N PRO A 27 6.04 -9.98 4.05
CA PRO A 27 5.09 -9.69 2.99
C PRO A 27 5.24 -10.66 1.83
N SER A 28 4.10 -11.00 1.22
CA SER A 28 4.05 -11.68 -0.06
C SER A 28 4.77 -10.87 -1.14
N PHE A 29 5.43 -11.55 -2.08
CA PHE A 29 5.95 -10.93 -3.31
C PHE A 29 4.86 -10.68 -4.36
N VAL A 30 3.67 -11.24 -4.14
CA VAL A 30 2.49 -11.06 -5.01
C VAL A 30 1.51 -10.15 -4.32
N ALA A 31 1.12 -9.07 -5.00
CA ALA A 31 0.08 -8.17 -4.50
C ALA A 31 -1.27 -8.91 -4.46
N GLU A 32 -1.94 -8.87 -3.31
CA GLU A 32 -3.32 -9.38 -3.16
C GLU A 32 -4.31 -8.47 -3.89
N LYS A 33 -4.00 -7.17 -3.95
CA LYS A 33 -4.81 -6.14 -4.59
C LYS A 33 -3.92 -5.05 -5.17
N ILE A 34 -4.31 -4.50 -6.31
CA ILE A 34 -3.72 -3.29 -6.89
C ILE A 34 -4.83 -2.28 -7.09
N VAL A 35 -4.58 -1.03 -6.71
CA VAL A 35 -5.49 0.09 -6.97
C VAL A 35 -4.80 1.14 -7.82
N ILE A 36 -5.55 1.75 -8.74
CA ILE A 36 -5.07 2.82 -9.62
C ILE A 36 -5.70 4.12 -9.13
N ILE A 37 -4.87 5.14 -8.87
CA ILE A 37 -5.31 6.39 -8.25
C ILE A 37 -4.87 7.57 -9.14
N PRO A 38 -5.80 8.21 -9.86
CA PRO A 38 -5.50 9.42 -10.64
C PRO A 38 -4.99 10.58 -9.77
N PRO A 39 -4.32 11.59 -10.35
CA PRO A 39 -3.90 12.80 -9.64
C PRO A 39 -5.05 13.46 -8.87
N GLY A 40 -4.84 13.80 -7.61
CA GLY A 40 -5.82 14.45 -6.75
C GLY A 40 -6.97 13.57 -6.27
N ALA A 41 -7.03 12.30 -6.69
CA ALA A 41 -8.08 11.38 -6.28
C ALA A 41 -7.76 10.69 -4.94
N THR A 42 -8.81 10.39 -4.18
CA THR A 42 -8.75 9.52 -3.01
C THR A 42 -9.37 8.17 -3.34
N GLN A 43 -8.64 7.10 -3.06
CA GLN A 43 -9.17 5.75 -3.14
C GLN A 43 -9.39 5.18 -1.74
N THR A 44 -10.63 4.79 -1.45
CA THR A 44 -10.98 4.05 -0.23
C THR A 44 -10.86 2.55 -0.50
N VAL A 45 -10.16 1.84 0.38
CA VAL A 45 -9.95 0.40 0.30
C VAL A 45 -10.36 -0.25 1.61
N SER A 46 -11.28 -1.21 1.52
CA SER A 46 -11.61 -2.09 2.63
C SER A 46 -10.67 -3.31 2.62
N LEU A 47 -10.10 -3.60 3.79
CA LEU A 47 -9.25 -4.74 4.07
C LEU A 47 -9.93 -5.67 5.09
N ALA A 48 -9.62 -6.95 4.99
CA ALA A 48 -10.12 -7.95 5.94
C ALA A 48 -9.70 -7.61 7.38
N GLN A 49 -10.48 -8.08 8.36
CA GLN A 49 -10.06 -8.01 9.76
C GLN A 49 -8.78 -8.83 9.96
N GLY A 50 -7.81 -8.31 10.71
CA GLY A 50 -6.51 -8.95 10.90
C GLY A 50 -5.60 -8.92 9.67
N TRP A 51 -5.89 -8.06 8.69
CA TRP A 51 -4.96 -7.82 7.59
C TRP A 51 -3.69 -7.17 8.15
N GLU A 52 -2.54 -7.64 7.71
CA GLU A 52 -1.23 -7.04 8.00
C GLU A 52 -0.36 -7.18 6.75
N GLY A 53 0.44 -6.16 6.46
CA GLY A 53 1.24 -6.17 5.26
C GLY A 53 1.79 -4.82 4.88
N ARG A 54 2.23 -4.72 3.63
CA ARG A 54 2.83 -3.52 3.05
C ARG A 54 1.94 -2.94 1.95
N LEU A 55 1.88 -1.63 1.89
CA LEU A 55 1.40 -0.88 0.73
C LEU A 55 2.61 -0.33 0.01
N GLN A 56 2.71 -0.51 -1.29
CA GLN A 56 3.83 0.02 -2.07
C GLN A 56 3.29 0.74 -3.29
N LYS A 57 3.80 1.96 -3.54
CA LYS A 57 3.61 2.62 -4.83
C LYS A 57 4.36 1.79 -5.88
N LEU A 58 3.64 1.22 -6.82
CA LEU A 58 4.24 0.53 -7.96
C LEU A 58 4.67 1.60 -8.95
N THR A 59 5.95 1.62 -9.26
CA THR A 59 6.54 2.54 -10.22
C THR A 59 6.81 1.80 -11.52
N GLU A 60 6.59 2.46 -12.65
CA GLU A 60 6.87 1.88 -13.97
C GLU A 60 8.36 2.01 -14.34
N ALA A 61 9.07 2.97 -13.74
CA ALA A 61 10.49 3.21 -14.00
C ALA A 61 11.37 2.61 -12.89
N PRO A 62 12.42 1.84 -13.22
CA PRO A 62 13.36 1.24 -12.25
C PRO A 62 14.08 2.25 -11.36
N THR A 63 14.19 3.51 -11.81
CA THR A 63 14.86 4.60 -11.09
C THR A 63 13.93 5.41 -10.19
N ASP A 64 12.62 5.16 -10.27
CA ASP A 64 11.65 5.91 -9.49
C ASP A 64 11.71 5.41 -8.04
N PRO A 65 11.91 6.28 -7.04
CA PRO A 65 12.06 5.87 -5.65
C PRO A 65 10.84 5.08 -5.19
N THR A 66 11.08 3.93 -4.59
CA THR A 66 10.04 3.03 -4.10
C THR A 66 9.76 3.37 -2.64
N THR A 67 8.59 3.95 -2.38
CA THR A 67 8.09 4.13 -1.01
C THR A 67 7.12 3.02 -0.67
N TRP A 68 7.26 2.45 0.53
CA TRP A 68 6.28 1.53 1.09
C TRP A 68 5.82 1.96 2.48
N ALA A 69 4.58 1.66 2.82
CA ALA A 69 4.01 1.86 4.14
C ALA A 69 3.71 0.50 4.76
N GLU A 70 4.09 0.29 6.02
CA GLU A 70 3.79 -0.93 6.77
C GLU A 70 2.54 -0.71 7.62
N ILE A 71 1.60 -1.64 7.51
CA ILE A 71 0.31 -1.52 8.21
C ILE A 71 0.02 -2.81 8.97
N HIS A 72 -0.08 -2.67 10.29
CA HIS A 72 -0.59 -3.71 11.17
C HIS A 72 -1.82 -3.16 11.90
N PHE A 73 -2.98 -3.75 11.64
CA PHE A 73 -4.22 -3.33 12.29
C PHE A 73 -4.38 -4.00 13.65
N ASN A 74 -4.71 -3.22 14.69
CA ASN A 74 -4.73 -3.63 16.11
C ASN A 74 -3.34 -3.90 16.72
N ALA A 75 -2.28 -3.37 16.09
CA ALA A 75 -0.90 -3.33 16.60
C ALA A 75 -0.25 -1.97 16.21
N TRP A 76 1.04 -1.93 15.87
CA TRP A 76 1.78 -0.71 15.48
C TRP A 76 1.49 -0.26 14.03
N GLN A 77 1.44 1.05 13.77
CA GLN A 77 1.42 1.64 12.42
C GLN A 77 2.69 2.44 12.22
N ASP A 78 3.43 2.21 11.12
CA ASP A 78 4.66 2.94 10.80
C ASP A 78 4.78 3.22 9.29
N MET A 79 5.50 4.29 8.93
CA MET A 79 5.73 4.68 7.54
C MET A 79 7.23 4.86 7.32
N THR A 80 7.81 3.97 6.50
CA THR A 80 9.24 3.96 6.22
C THR A 80 9.51 4.41 4.79
N LEU A 81 10.25 5.51 4.64
CA LEU A 81 10.78 5.92 3.35
C LEU A 81 12.16 5.27 3.16
N VAL A 82 12.36 4.52 2.06
CA VAL A 82 13.64 3.92 1.67
C VAL A 82 14.13 4.56 0.37
#